data_AF-A0A6H5KDN7-F1
#
_entry.id   AF-A0A6H5KDN7-F1
#
_cell.length_a   1.000
_cell.length_b   1.000
_cell.length_c   1.000
_cell.angle_alpha   90.00
_cell.angle_beta   90.00
_cell.angle_gamma   90.00
#
_symmetry.space_group_name_H-M   'P 1'
#
loop_
_entity.id
_entity.type
_entity.pdbx_description
1 polymer ?
#
loop_
_entity_poly.entity_id
_entity_poly.type
_entity_poly.pdbx_seq_one_letter_code
_entity_poly.pdbx_strand_id
1 'polypeptide(L)'
;MDVIVPTSSGWKYKVKKGDVLLCKQALEQMDPSVFGPDAREFKPERFVGNPEPRKRMVFAYGYADDDKVAGVWGWAAHAVGLLDGILKIVYGRWVEEAEWELTSVPVIFPDEFVATVGPADLSFAKVTSRKK
;
A
#
# COMPACT_ATOMS: atom_id res chain seq x y z
N MET A 1 20.38 4.79 23.84
CA MET A 1 19.61 4.92 25.09
C MET A 1 18.38 4.05 24.93
N ASP A 2 17.88 3.44 25.99
CA ASP A 2 16.58 2.75 25.93
C ASP A 2 15.48 3.79 25.64
N VAL A 3 14.47 3.42 24.85
CA VAL A 3 13.38 4.30 24.45
C VAL A 3 12.08 3.83 25.08
N ILE A 4 11.25 4.77 25.55
CA ILE A 4 9.89 4.49 25.99
C ILE A 4 8.94 4.85 24.85
N VAL A 5 8.24 3.86 24.32
CA VAL A 5 7.27 4.02 23.24
C VAL A 5 5.86 4.03 23.84
N PRO A 6 5.13 5.16 23.77
CA PRO A 6 3.73 5.22 24.20
C PRO A 6 2.81 4.59 23.15
N THR A 7 1.68 4.04 23.59
CA THR A 7 0.60 3.57 22.70
C THR A 7 -0.67 4.40 22.87
N SER A 8 -1.58 4.31 21.90
CA SER A 8 -2.91 4.95 21.94
C SER A 8 -3.78 4.46 23.10
N SER A 9 -3.53 3.25 23.61
CA SER A 9 -4.19 2.68 24.78
C SER A 9 -3.62 3.19 26.13
N GLY A 10 -2.64 4.09 26.12
CA GLY A 10 -2.00 4.65 27.32
C GLY A 10 -0.89 3.77 27.91
N TRP A 11 -0.66 2.58 27.35
CA TRP A 11 0.46 1.72 27.73
C TRP A 11 1.78 2.30 27.26
N LYS A 12 2.87 1.92 27.95
CA LYS A 12 4.23 2.35 27.65
C LYS A 12 5.15 1.14 27.57
N TYR A 13 5.80 0.96 26.43
CA TYR A 13 6.74 -0.14 26.21
C TYR A 13 8.16 0.38 26.28
N LYS A 14 9.01 -0.33 27.04
CA LYS A 14 10.44 -0.05 27.08
C LYS A 14 11.15 -0.88 26.02
N VAL A 15 11.81 -0.20 25.09
CA VAL A 15 12.61 -0.80 24.01
C VAL A 15 14.08 -0.59 24.34
N LYS A 16 14.88 -1.65 24.34
CA LYS A 16 16.29 -1.54 24.72
C LYS A 16 17.11 -1.00 23.56
N LYS A 17 18.21 -0.31 23.89
CA LYS A 17 19.20 0.08 22.87
C LYS A 17 19.71 -1.18 22.14
N GLY A 18 19.54 -1.21 20.82
CA GLY A 18 19.97 -2.33 19.97
C GLY A 18 18.86 -3.29 19.57
N ASP A 19 17.67 -3.18 20.19
CA ASP A 19 16.50 -3.93 19.74
C ASP A 19 16.03 -3.38 18.37
N VAL A 20 15.55 -4.29 17.52
CA VAL A 20 14.92 -3.93 16.24
C VAL A 20 13.42 -3.76 16.46
N LEU A 21 12.91 -2.59 16.11
CA LEU A 21 11.47 -2.33 16.02
C LEU A 21 11.04 -2.47 14.56
N LEU A 22 9.97 -3.22 14.35
CA LEU A 22 9.40 -3.44 13.03
C LEU A 22 7.90 -3.12 13.04
N CYS A 23 7.48 -2.29 12.09
CA CYS A 23 6.08 -2.05 11.78
C CYS A 23 5.72 -2.96 10.58
N LYS A 24 4.76 -3.85 10.76
CA LYS A 24 4.29 -4.73 9.67
C LYS A 24 3.17 -4.03 8.91
N GLN A 25 3.55 -3.04 8.11
CA GLN A 25 2.64 -2.14 7.38
C GLN A 25 1.54 -2.87 6.60
N ALA A 26 1.87 -4.02 5.99
CA ALA A 26 0.88 -4.83 5.26
C ALA A 26 -0.27 -5.31 6.15
N LEU A 27 0.01 -5.70 7.41
CA LEU A 27 -1.04 -6.12 8.34
C LEU A 27 -1.87 -4.93 8.85
N GLU A 28 -1.24 -3.78 9.08
CA GLU A 28 -1.94 -2.57 9.51
C GLU A 28 -2.94 -2.09 8.43
N GLN A 29 -2.58 -2.24 7.16
CA GLN A 29 -3.45 -1.95 6.01
C GLN A 29 -4.61 -2.95 5.83
N MET A 30 -4.64 -4.01 6.64
CA MET A 30 -5.69 -5.03 6.67
C MET A 30 -6.37 -5.13 8.05
N ASP A 31 -6.16 -4.14 8.93
CA ASP A 31 -6.76 -4.13 10.28
C ASP A 31 -8.27 -3.86 10.19
N PRO A 32 -9.14 -4.81 10.61
CA PRO A 32 -10.57 -4.62 10.56
C PRO A 32 -11.11 -3.57 11.54
N SER A 33 -10.33 -3.17 12.55
CA SER A 33 -10.70 -2.05 13.42
C SER A 33 -10.55 -0.69 12.74
N VAL A 34 -9.73 -0.62 11.68
CA VAL A 34 -9.50 0.60 10.87
C VAL A 34 -10.34 0.56 9.60
N PHE A 35 -10.32 -0.55 8.87
CA PHE A 35 -10.96 -0.69 7.56
C PHE A 35 -12.28 -1.48 7.60
N GLY A 36 -12.75 -1.95 8.77
CA GLY A 36 -14.00 -2.70 8.87
C GLY A 36 -13.85 -4.19 8.55
N PRO A 37 -14.94 -4.97 8.63
CA PRO A 37 -14.90 -6.44 8.57
C PRO A 37 -14.37 -7.00 7.24
N ASP A 38 -14.43 -6.19 6.19
CA ASP A 38 -13.98 -6.47 4.83
C ASP A 38 -12.58 -5.92 4.53
N ALA A 39 -11.76 -5.62 5.55
CA ALA A 39 -10.42 -5.04 5.41
C ALA A 39 -9.46 -5.84 4.50
N ARG A 40 -9.74 -7.13 4.29
CA ARG A 40 -8.95 -8.04 3.44
C ARG A 40 -9.48 -8.14 2.01
N GLU A 41 -10.57 -7.45 1.69
CA GLU A 41 -11.18 -7.41 0.36
C GLU A 41 -10.69 -6.19 -0.43
N PHE A 42 -10.42 -6.37 -1.71
CA PHE A 42 -10.12 -5.25 -2.61
C PHE A 42 -11.39 -4.44 -2.88
N LYS A 43 -11.50 -3.25 -2.26
CA LYS A 43 -12.61 -2.31 -2.41
C LYS A 43 -12.11 -0.90 -2.70
N PRO A 44 -11.90 -0.53 -3.97
CA PRO A 44 -11.38 0.80 -4.33
C PRO A 44 -12.33 1.94 -3.92
N GLU A 45 -13.62 1.66 -3.77
CA GLU A 45 -14.66 2.63 -3.38
C GLU A 45 -14.41 3.21 -1.98
N ARG A 46 -13.63 2.53 -1.12
CA ARG A 46 -13.24 3.01 0.22
C ARG A 46 -12.57 4.38 0.20
N PHE A 47 -11.90 4.71 -0.90
CA PHE A 47 -11.13 5.94 -1.06
C PHE A 47 -11.84 6.98 -1.92
N VAL A 48 -13.05 6.68 -2.40
CA VAL A 48 -13.86 7.59 -3.20
C VAL A 48 -14.70 8.47 -2.27
N GLY A 49 -14.68 9.79 -2.48
CA GLY A 49 -15.50 10.74 -1.73
C GLY A 49 -15.02 11.08 -0.30
N ASN A 50 -14.03 10.36 0.24
CA ASN A 50 -13.36 10.71 1.49
C ASN A 50 -11.82 10.63 1.35
N PRO A 51 -11.09 11.75 1.36
CA PRO A 51 -9.64 11.75 1.22
C PRO A 51 -8.88 11.37 2.50
N GLU A 52 -9.52 11.35 3.67
CA GLU A 52 -8.84 11.15 4.96
C GLU A 52 -8.13 9.79 5.09
N PRO A 53 -8.70 8.65 4.65
CA PRO A 53 -8.00 7.38 4.68
C PRO A 53 -6.70 7.39 3.89
N ARG A 54 -6.67 8.09 2.75
CA ARG A 54 -5.48 8.23 1.90
C ARG A 54 -4.36 9.01 2.59
N LYS A 55 -4.70 10.03 3.38
CA LYS A 55 -3.72 10.93 4.03
C LYS A 55 -3.14 10.35 5.32
N ARG A 56 -3.95 9.60 6.08
CA ARG A 56 -3.63 9.30 7.48
C ARG A 56 -3.67 7.82 7.85
N MET A 57 -4.21 6.96 6.98
CA MET A 57 -4.45 5.54 7.32
C MET A 57 -3.72 4.57 6.38
N VAL A 58 -3.17 5.03 5.26
CA VAL A 58 -2.45 4.20 4.30
C VAL A 58 -0.96 4.56 4.29
N PHE A 59 -0.11 3.57 4.55
CA PHE A 59 1.35 3.74 4.65
C PHE A 59 2.11 2.95 3.58
N ALA A 60 1.50 2.75 2.40
CA ALA A 60 2.02 1.88 1.34
C ALA A 60 3.42 2.27 0.84
N TYR A 61 3.80 3.53 1.04
CA TYR A 61 5.10 4.08 0.65
C TYR A 61 5.89 4.60 1.86
N GLY A 62 5.61 4.09 3.06
CA GLY A 62 6.18 4.61 4.31
C GLY A 62 5.31 5.67 4.98
N TYR A 63 5.85 6.30 6.01
CA TYR A 63 5.24 7.45 6.69
C TYR A 63 5.91 8.72 6.18
N ALA A 64 5.15 9.58 5.51
CA ALA A 64 5.55 10.94 5.21
C ALA A 64 4.49 11.87 5.79
N ASP A 65 4.89 12.79 6.67
CA ASP A 65 4.02 13.87 7.11
C ASP A 65 3.95 14.86 5.94
N ASP A 66 2.80 14.96 5.27
CA ASP A 66 2.60 15.75 4.04
C ASP A 66 3.07 17.21 4.19
N ASP A 67 3.10 17.73 5.42
CA ASP A 67 3.48 19.11 5.74
C ASP A 67 4.97 19.30 6.05
N LYS A 68 5.78 18.22 6.06
CA LYS A 68 7.21 18.27 6.44
C LYS A 68 8.07 17.45 5.49
N VAL A 69 8.52 18.10 4.42
CA VAL A 69 9.50 17.55 3.44
C VAL A 69 10.88 17.28 4.08
N ALA A 70 11.13 17.75 5.30
CA ALA A 70 12.38 17.54 6.02
C ALA A 70 12.29 16.33 6.97
N GLY A 71 12.68 15.15 6.47
CA GLY A 71 13.14 14.03 7.31
C GLY A 71 12.13 12.94 7.64
N VAL A 72 11.47 12.36 6.63
CA VAL A 72 10.49 11.28 6.86
C VAL A 72 10.79 10.03 6.04
N TRP A 73 10.51 8.87 6.66
CA TRP A 73 10.70 7.53 6.13
C TRP A 73 9.62 7.21 5.09
N GLY A 74 9.77 7.73 3.87
CA GLY A 74 8.86 7.49 2.78
C GLY A 74 9.57 7.32 1.43
N TRP A 75 8.88 6.72 0.46
CA TRP A 75 9.44 6.57 -0.88
C TRP A 75 9.46 7.91 -1.61
N ALA A 76 10.67 8.38 -1.94
CA ALA A 76 10.89 9.68 -2.56
C ALA A 76 10.06 9.90 -3.84
N ALA A 77 9.88 8.86 -4.66
CA ALA A 77 9.12 8.96 -5.90
C ALA A 77 7.61 9.18 -5.67
N HIS A 78 7.06 8.68 -4.57
CA HIS A 78 5.68 8.96 -4.16
C HIS A 78 5.57 10.39 -3.61
N ALA A 79 6.50 10.81 -2.75
CA ALA A 79 6.48 12.12 -2.11
C ALA A 79 6.49 13.30 -3.12
N VAL A 80 7.16 13.13 -4.27
CA VAL A 80 7.19 14.15 -5.34
C VAL A 80 6.10 13.93 -6.40
N GLY A 81 5.17 13.00 -6.19
CA GLY A 81 4.06 12.70 -7.10
C GLY A 81 4.43 11.99 -8.41
N LEU A 82 5.72 11.69 -8.63
CA LEU A 82 6.23 11.06 -9.85
C LEU A 82 5.65 9.66 -10.06
N LEU A 83 5.67 8.84 -9.01
CA LEU A 83 5.13 7.48 -9.07
C LEU A 83 3.66 7.48 -9.48
N ASP A 84 2.84 8.27 -8.77
CA ASP A 84 1.41 8.33 -8.99
C ASP A 84 1.10 8.72 -10.45
N GLY A 85 1.89 9.62 -11.03
CA GLY A 85 1.81 9.98 -12.44
C GLY A 85 2.13 8.82 -13.38
N ILE A 86 3.24 8.12 -13.15
CA ILE A 86 3.65 6.96 -13.97
C ILE A 86 2.59 5.85 -13.91
N LEU A 87 2.12 5.49 -12.72
CA LEU A 87 1.12 4.44 -12.55
C LEU A 87 -0.19 4.78 -13.26
N LYS A 88 -0.65 6.04 -13.18
CA LYS A 88 -1.84 6.49 -13.91
C LYS A 88 -1.68 6.37 -15.42
N ILE A 89 -0.52 6.73 -15.97
CA ILE A 89 -0.24 6.61 -17.40
C ILE A 89 -0.22 5.13 -17.80
N VAL A 90 0.49 4.29 -17.04
CA VAL A 90 0.60 2.85 -17.33
C VAL A 90 -0.78 2.18 -17.28
N TYR A 91 -1.54 2.35 -16.20
CA TYR A 91 -2.86 1.74 -16.04
C TYR A 91 -3.88 2.31 -17.01
N GLY A 92 -3.90 3.63 -17.21
CA GLY A 92 -4.81 4.29 -18.15
C GLY A 92 -4.61 3.78 -19.56
N ARG A 93 -3.36 3.78 -20.05
CA ARG A 93 -3.04 3.25 -21.38
C ARG A 93 -3.31 1.76 -21.49
N TRP A 94 -3.03 0.97 -20.45
CA TRP A 94 -3.31 -0.46 -20.48
C TRP A 94 -4.82 -0.75 -20.62
N VAL A 95 -5.66 -0.04 -19.87
CA VAL A 95 -7.12 -0.20 -19.94
C VAL A 95 -7.68 0.29 -21.28
N GLU A 96 -7.17 1.42 -21.80
CA GLU A 96 -7.64 2.02 -23.05
C GLU A 96 -7.14 1.31 -24.31
N GLU A 97 -5.89 0.88 -24.33
CA GLU A 97 -5.20 0.43 -25.54
C GLU A 97 -5.07 -1.09 -25.63
N ALA A 98 -5.27 -1.84 -24.55
CA ALA A 98 -5.13 -3.30 -24.55
C ALA A 98 -6.46 -4.04 -24.34
N GLU A 99 -6.59 -5.15 -25.07
CA GLU A 99 -7.49 -6.26 -24.77
C GLU A 99 -6.65 -7.40 -24.20
N TRP A 100 -7.06 -7.94 -23.07
CA TRP A 100 -6.32 -8.99 -22.40
C TRP A 100 -7.23 -9.99 -21.72
N GLU A 101 -6.74 -11.21 -21.58
CA GLU A 101 -7.39 -12.30 -20.87
C GLU A 101 -6.33 -12.97 -19.99
N LEU A 102 -6.66 -13.20 -18.72
CA LEU A 102 -5.79 -13.93 -17.81
C LEU A 102 -5.95 -15.43 -18.02
N THR A 103 -4.87 -16.18 -17.84
CA THR A 103 -4.93 -17.65 -17.79
C THR A 103 -5.76 -18.14 -16.60
N SER A 104 -5.66 -17.44 -15.47
CA SER A 104 -6.43 -17.67 -14.26
C SER A 104 -6.50 -16.40 -13.42
N VAL A 105 -7.50 -16.31 -12.54
CA VAL A 105 -7.57 -15.23 -11.56
C VAL A 105 -6.42 -15.42 -10.56
N PRO A 106 -5.51 -14.44 -10.42
CA PRO A 106 -4.39 -14.56 -9.50
C PRO A 106 -4.86 -14.59 -8.05
N VAL A 107 -4.22 -15.43 -7.24
CA VAL A 107 -4.40 -15.44 -5.78
C VAL A 107 -3.24 -14.68 -5.15
N ILE A 108 -3.57 -13.67 -4.34
CA ILE A 108 -2.59 -12.86 -3.62
C ILE A 108 -2.67 -13.21 -2.13
N PHE A 109 -1.53 -13.58 -1.54
CA PHE A 109 -1.41 -13.88 -0.11
C PHE A 109 -0.61 -12.76 0.58
N PRO A 110 -1.28 -11.71 1.09
CA PRO A 110 -0.59 -10.54 1.64
C PRO A 110 0.14 -10.80 2.96
N ASP A 111 -0.15 -11.92 3.63
CA ASP A 111 0.40 -12.23 4.96
C ASP A 111 1.89 -12.59 4.97
N GLU A 112 2.41 -13.04 3.82
CA GLU A 112 3.75 -13.60 3.66
C GLU A 112 4.83 -12.57 3.35
N PHE A 113 4.47 -11.29 3.20
CA PHE A 113 5.37 -10.28 2.67
C PHE A 113 5.47 -9.02 3.53
N VAL A 114 6.61 -8.34 3.41
CA VAL A 114 6.92 -7.07 4.07
C VAL A 114 6.82 -5.90 3.08
N ALA A 115 6.57 -6.16 1.81
CA ALA A 115 6.58 -5.19 0.72
C ALA A 115 5.55 -5.56 -0.38
N THR A 116 5.84 -5.25 -1.65
CA THR A 116 4.96 -5.56 -2.78
C THR A 116 4.70 -7.06 -2.92
N VAL A 117 3.41 -7.42 -2.98
CA VAL A 117 2.97 -8.79 -3.24
C VAL A 117 2.35 -8.85 -4.61
N GLY A 118 2.84 -9.81 -5.41
CA GLY A 118 2.21 -10.21 -6.65
C GLY A 118 1.97 -11.72 -6.63
N PRO A 119 0.99 -12.22 -7.38
CA PRO A 119 0.88 -13.65 -7.63
C PRO A 119 2.15 -14.16 -8.31
N ALA A 120 2.63 -15.34 -7.93
CA ALA A 120 3.85 -15.94 -8.48
C ALA A 120 3.69 -16.33 -9.97
N ASP A 121 2.45 -16.47 -10.43
CA ASP A 121 2.06 -17.07 -11.71
C ASP A 121 1.22 -16.13 -12.59
N LEU A 122 1.36 -14.80 -12.43
CA LEU A 122 0.64 -13.85 -13.29
C LEU A 122 0.98 -14.10 -14.75
N SER A 123 0.01 -14.62 -15.49
CA SER A 123 0.16 -14.89 -16.91
C SER A 123 -1.10 -14.50 -17.67
N PHE A 124 -0.88 -14.01 -18.89
CA PHE A 124 -1.95 -13.64 -19.79
C PHE A 124 -2.12 -14.74 -20.83
N ALA A 125 -3.34 -15.25 -20.98
CA ALA A 125 -3.70 -16.15 -22.07
C ALA A 125 -3.67 -15.40 -23.41
N LYS A 126 -3.99 -14.10 -23.37
CA LYS A 126 -4.01 -13.23 -24.55
C LYS A 126 -3.70 -11.79 -24.14
N VAL A 127 -2.91 -11.10 -24.97
CA VAL A 127 -2.76 -9.65 -24.95
C VAL A 127 -2.73 -9.16 -26.39
N THR A 128 -3.64 -8.27 -26.74
CA THR A 128 -3.72 -7.65 -28.07
C THR A 128 -3.97 -6.16 -27.94
N SER A 129 -3.48 -5.37 -28.91
CA SER A 129 -3.89 -3.96 -29.01
C SER A 129 -5.37 -3.90 -29.35
N ARG A 130 -6.15 -3.08 -28.65
CA ARG A 130 -7.39 -2.54 -29.20
C ARG A 130 -6.97 -1.73 -30.42
N LYS A 131 -7.40 -2.15 -31.61
CA LYS A 131 -7.24 -1.30 -32.79
C LYS A 131 -8.07 -0.04 -32.53
N LYS A 132 -7.44 1.13 -32.66
CA LYS A 132 -8.17 2.40 -32.73
C LYS A 132 -9.02 2.45 -34.01
#